data_AF-A0A7S0USK6-F1
#
_entry.id   AF-A0A7S0USK6-F1
#
_cell.length_a   1.000
_cell.length_b   1.000
_cell.length_c   1.000
_cell.angle_alpha   90.00
_cell.angle_beta   90.00
_cell.angle_gamma   90.00
#
_symmetry.space_group_name_H-M   'P 1'
#
loop_
_entity.id
_entity.type
_entity.pdbx_description
1 polymer ?
#
loop_
_entity_poly.entity_id
_entity_poly.type
_entity_poly.pdbx_seq_one_letter_code
_entity_poly.pdbx_strand_id
1 'polypeptide(L)'
;MAMMEKHEQWELSKENYVPVKSGRRTTVLSEVAELTDVTGKLIAEDKRKELWSDVVNYVGDDPIAPWVKYIKWAQEHINAGSKKDLQKILETCTEKLMVDKRYFNDVRFLRIWIQYADCLPDPSDVFLFIRGKGIGKNFALYYEAHATFYELRGNYKAADLVYQDGITHSAQPLHRLQQKHMTFQQRMAQRVQRKLQEDGGYLGSRSRANGSSIVPSANNGLPTGSTDSNVSISAQLAAAASAAADADANASGRR
;
A
#
# COMPACT_ATOMS: atom_id res chain seq x y z
N MET A 1 -27.67 39.08 -19.58
CA MET A 1 -27.42 39.77 -18.30
C MET A 1 -27.53 38.80 -17.13
N ALA A 2 -26.63 37.80 -17.06
CA ALA A 2 -26.58 36.80 -15.97
C ALA A 2 -25.15 36.25 -15.81
N MET A 3 -24.14 37.10 -16.08
CA MET A 3 -22.72 36.78 -15.96
C MET A 3 -21.98 37.95 -15.29
N MET A 4 -22.55 38.47 -14.21
CA MET A 4 -21.88 39.51 -13.40
C MET A 4 -22.13 39.39 -11.89
N GLU A 5 -22.86 38.38 -11.42
CA GLU A 5 -23.18 38.22 -9.97
C GLU A 5 -22.19 37.31 -9.23
N LYS A 6 -21.46 36.43 -9.94
CA LYS A 6 -20.57 35.46 -9.30
C LYS A 6 -19.21 36.04 -8.87
N HIS A 7 -18.88 37.24 -9.34
CA HIS A 7 -17.63 37.93 -8.99
C HIS A 7 -17.81 38.91 -7.80
N GLU A 8 -19.04 39.26 -7.42
CA GLU A 8 -19.29 40.14 -6.26
C GLU A 8 -19.27 39.39 -4.92
N GLN A 9 -19.61 38.09 -4.90
CA GLN A 9 -19.57 37.28 -3.67
C GLN A 9 -18.14 37.02 -3.15
N TRP A 10 -17.11 37.11 -4.00
CA TRP A 10 -15.71 37.03 -3.58
C TRP A 10 -15.13 38.39 -3.15
N GLU A 11 -15.69 39.50 -3.67
CA GLU A 11 -15.28 40.86 -3.31
C GLU A 11 -15.78 41.22 -1.90
N LEU A 12 -16.97 40.77 -1.50
CA LEU A 12 -17.53 40.94 -0.15
C LEU A 12 -16.82 40.08 0.93
N SER A 13 -16.12 39.01 0.53
CA SER A 13 -15.46 38.08 1.46
C SER A 13 -14.01 38.45 1.81
N LYS A 14 -13.45 39.49 1.19
CA LYS A 14 -12.07 39.94 1.44
C LYS A 14 -11.92 40.90 2.62
N GLU A 15 -13.01 41.47 3.12
CA GLU A 15 -12.96 42.58 4.09
C GLU A 15 -13.16 42.17 5.56
N ASN A 16 -13.14 40.87 5.88
CA ASN A 16 -13.30 40.40 7.26
C ASN A 16 -11.97 40.12 7.99
N TYR A 17 -10.86 40.72 7.54
CA TYR A 17 -9.59 40.71 8.24
C TYR A 17 -9.26 42.10 8.79
N VAL A 18 -9.90 42.44 9.92
CA VAL A 18 -9.49 43.60 10.73
C VAL A 18 -8.53 43.12 11.81
N PRO A 19 -7.25 43.58 11.82
CA PRO A 19 -6.38 43.40 12.98
C PRO A 19 -6.89 44.29 14.11
N VAL A 20 -7.51 43.69 15.12
CA VAL A 20 -8.02 44.44 16.29
C VAL A 20 -6.90 44.57 17.33
N LYS A 21 -6.47 45.80 17.63
CA LYS A 21 -5.50 46.13 18.69
C LYS A 21 -6.10 46.11 20.11
N SER A 22 -7.09 45.27 20.35
CA SER A 22 -7.68 45.04 21.68
C SER A 22 -8.07 43.58 21.78
N GLY A 23 -7.57 42.90 22.80
CA GLY A 23 -7.67 41.45 22.96
C GLY A 23 -9.12 40.97 22.92
N ARG A 24 -9.49 40.28 21.84
CA ARG A 24 -10.64 39.37 21.88
C ARG A 24 -10.33 38.32 22.95
N ARG A 25 -11.28 38.07 23.86
CA ARG A 25 -11.17 37.00 24.85
C ARG A 25 -10.78 35.71 24.12
N THR A 26 -9.60 35.19 24.42
CA THR A 26 -9.05 33.95 23.83
C THR A 26 -10.01 32.77 23.95
N THR A 27 -10.85 32.78 24.99
CA THR A 27 -11.88 31.78 25.25
C THR A 27 -12.96 31.74 24.17
N VAL A 28 -13.40 32.88 23.62
CA VAL A 28 -14.46 32.92 22.59
C VAL A 28 -13.94 32.44 21.24
N LEU A 29 -12.66 32.71 20.92
CA LEU A 29 -12.03 32.18 19.70
C LEU A 29 -11.77 30.67 19.81
N SER A 30 -11.38 30.18 20.98
CA SER A 30 -11.26 28.73 21.24
C SER A 30 -12.61 28.06 21.13
N GLU A 31 -13.65 28.62 21.76
CA GLU A 31 -15.01 28.07 21.73
C GLU A 31 -15.60 28.06 20.32
N VAL A 32 -15.43 29.12 19.53
CA VAL A 32 -15.87 29.15 18.12
C VAL A 32 -15.07 28.14 17.28
N ALA A 33 -13.76 28.03 17.47
CA ALA A 33 -12.95 27.03 16.77
C ALA A 33 -13.35 25.60 17.15
N GLU A 34 -13.58 25.33 18.43
CA GLU A 34 -14.06 24.05 18.95
C GLU A 34 -15.46 23.72 18.42
N LEU A 35 -16.39 24.68 18.41
CA LEU A 35 -17.73 24.50 17.83
C LEU A 35 -17.66 24.21 16.33
N THR A 36 -16.76 24.87 15.59
CA THR A 36 -16.55 24.57 14.17
C THR A 36 -15.93 23.19 13.93
N ASP A 37 -15.01 22.75 14.80
CA ASP A 37 -14.41 21.41 14.75
C ASP A 37 -15.44 20.32 15.09
N VAL A 38 -16.27 20.55 16.11
CA VAL A 38 -17.37 19.64 16.49
C VAL A 38 -18.41 19.56 15.38
N THR A 39 -18.83 20.68 14.80
CA THR A 39 -19.79 20.71 13.70
C THR A 39 -19.23 19.98 12.46
N GLY A 40 -17.94 20.19 12.14
CA GLY A 40 -17.25 19.48 11.07
C GLY A 40 -17.19 17.96 11.30
N LYS A 41 -16.90 17.54 12.54
CA LYS A 41 -16.91 16.12 12.93
C LYS A 41 -18.28 15.48 12.79
N LEU A 42 -19.35 16.14 13.23
CA LEU A 42 -20.72 15.63 13.10
C LEU A 42 -21.13 15.45 11.63
N ILE A 43 -20.85 16.44 10.78
CA ILE A 43 -21.12 16.35 9.33
C ILE A 43 -20.35 15.18 8.70
N ALA A 44 -19.09 14.98 9.08
CA ALA A 44 -18.29 13.86 8.62
C ALA A 44 -18.85 12.51 9.09
N GLU A 45 -19.30 12.41 10.35
CA GLU A 45 -19.92 11.19 10.88
C GLU A 45 -21.24 10.85 10.18
N ASP A 46 -22.08 11.84 9.90
CA ASP A 46 -23.33 11.61 9.17
C ASP A 46 -23.05 11.21 7.73
N LYS A 47 -22.04 11.81 7.07
CA LYS A 47 -21.62 11.38 5.74
C LYS A 47 -21.06 9.95 5.75
N ARG A 48 -20.34 9.56 6.81
CA ARG A 48 -19.85 8.18 7.00
C ARG A 48 -21.01 7.19 7.03
N LYS A 49 -22.08 7.50 7.78
CA LYS A 49 -23.27 6.64 7.90
C LYS A 49 -24.01 6.52 6.58
N GLU A 50 -24.16 7.63 5.85
CA GLU A 50 -24.77 7.64 4.52
C GLU A 50 -24.01 6.72 3.56
N LEU A 51 -22.70 6.88 3.43
CA LEU A 51 -21.87 6.05 2.55
C LEU A 51 -21.85 4.58 2.97
N TRP A 52 -21.91 4.29 4.27
CA TRP A 52 -22.05 2.92 4.74
C TRP A 52 -23.41 2.31 4.36
N SER A 53 -24.49 3.09 4.49
CA SER A 53 -25.82 2.68 4.03
C SER A 53 -25.82 2.37 2.53
N ASP A 54 -25.16 3.20 1.72
CA ASP A 54 -25.01 2.96 0.28
C ASP A 54 -24.29 1.65 -0.02
N VAL A 55 -23.30 1.26 0.79
CA VAL A 55 -22.57 0.00 0.64
C VAL A 55 -23.44 -1.20 1.03
N VAL A 56 -24.13 -1.13 2.18
CA VAL A 56 -24.91 -2.26 2.72
C VAL A 56 -26.19 -2.51 1.92
N ASN A 57 -26.87 -1.44 1.52
CA ASN A 57 -28.13 -1.51 0.79
C ASN A 57 -27.93 -1.49 -0.73
N TYR A 58 -26.69 -1.63 -1.21
CA TYR A 58 -26.41 -1.62 -2.64
C TYR A 58 -27.08 -2.81 -3.34
N VAL A 59 -27.94 -2.51 -4.30
CA VAL A 59 -28.53 -3.49 -5.21
C VAL A 59 -28.16 -3.08 -6.62
N GLY A 60 -27.16 -3.76 -7.19
CA GLY A 60 -26.69 -3.49 -8.54
C GLY A 60 -25.58 -4.45 -8.95
N ASP A 61 -25.17 -4.34 -10.21
CA ASP A 61 -24.22 -5.28 -10.79
C ASP A 61 -22.77 -5.05 -10.33
N ASP A 62 -22.41 -3.86 -9.82
CA ASP A 62 -21.03 -3.52 -9.48
C ASP A 62 -20.83 -3.11 -8.00
N PRO A 63 -20.91 -4.06 -7.05
CA PRO A 63 -20.76 -3.80 -5.61
C PRO A 63 -19.44 -3.14 -5.20
N ILE A 64 -18.37 -3.21 -5.99
CA ILE A 64 -17.11 -2.49 -5.68
C ILE A 64 -17.25 -0.96 -5.80
N ALA A 65 -18.20 -0.46 -6.61
CA ALA A 65 -18.35 0.97 -6.86
C ALA A 65 -18.69 1.79 -5.59
N PRO A 66 -19.70 1.43 -4.77
CA PRO A 66 -19.96 2.13 -3.51
C PRO A 66 -18.79 2.02 -2.53
N TRP A 67 -18.09 0.88 -2.50
CA TRP A 67 -16.87 0.71 -1.68
C TRP A 67 -15.77 1.70 -2.09
N VAL A 68 -15.50 1.86 -3.38
CA VAL A 68 -14.47 2.80 -3.87
C VAL A 68 -14.81 4.24 -3.47
N LYS A 69 -16.10 4.63 -3.54
CA LYS A 69 -16.54 5.95 -3.07
C LYS A 69 -16.33 6.11 -1.56
N TYR A 70 -16.69 5.10 -0.79
CA TYR A 70 -16.55 5.12 0.66
C TYR A 70 -15.08 5.20 1.10
N ILE A 71 -14.21 4.39 0.49
CA ILE A 71 -12.77 4.40 0.75
C ILE A 71 -12.15 5.74 0.39
N LYS A 72 -12.52 6.32 -0.76
CA LYS A 72 -12.03 7.65 -1.17
C LYS A 72 -12.40 8.71 -0.14
N TRP A 73 -13.67 8.75 0.27
CA TRP A 73 -14.12 9.68 1.31
C TRP A 73 -13.36 9.46 2.63
N ALA A 74 -13.17 8.20 3.03
CA ALA A 74 -12.43 7.85 4.23
C ALA A 74 -10.97 8.33 4.18
N GLN A 75 -10.30 8.24 3.03
CA GLN A 75 -8.93 8.75 2.86
C GLN A 75 -8.83 10.27 2.99
N GLU A 76 -9.86 11.00 2.58
CA GLU A 76 -9.88 12.46 2.62
C GLU A 76 -10.26 13.02 4.01
N HIS A 77 -11.06 12.27 4.80
CA HIS A 77 -11.68 12.79 6.03
C HIS A 77 -11.19 12.10 7.31
N ILE A 78 -10.58 10.92 7.22
CA ILE A 78 -10.00 10.24 8.37
C ILE A 78 -8.58 10.80 8.56
N ASN A 79 -8.42 11.69 9.53
CA ASN A 79 -7.12 12.26 9.91
C ASN A 79 -6.06 11.17 10.13
N ALA A 80 -4.78 11.50 9.92
CA ALA A 80 -3.64 10.57 10.03
C ALA A 80 -3.58 9.74 11.33
N GLY A 81 -4.23 10.20 12.41
CA GLY A 81 -4.35 9.48 13.69
C GLY A 81 -5.28 8.25 13.68
N SER A 82 -6.14 8.06 12.67
CA SER A 82 -7.09 6.94 12.60
C SER A 82 -6.87 6.02 11.37
N LYS A 83 -5.60 5.73 11.06
CA LYS A 83 -5.21 4.68 10.09
C LYS A 83 -5.93 3.34 10.36
N LYS A 84 -6.26 3.07 11.63
CA LYS A 84 -7.02 1.88 12.07
C LYS A 84 -8.45 1.84 11.54
N ASP A 85 -9.13 2.97 11.41
CA ASP A 85 -10.49 2.99 10.85
C ASP A 85 -10.47 2.71 9.35
N LEU A 86 -9.53 3.33 8.63
CA LEU A 86 -9.32 3.04 7.21
C LEU A 86 -8.97 1.56 7.01
N GLN A 87 -8.09 1.00 7.85
CA GLN A 87 -7.75 -0.43 7.83
C GLN A 87 -9.00 -1.32 7.97
N LYS A 88 -9.89 -1.04 8.93
CA LYS A 88 -11.12 -1.83 9.13
C LYS A 88 -12.07 -1.75 7.93
N ILE A 89 -12.20 -0.57 7.32
CA ILE A 89 -13.02 -0.38 6.11
C ILE A 89 -12.44 -1.22 4.96
N LEU A 90 -11.13 -1.16 4.76
CA LEU A 90 -10.43 -1.91 3.73
C LEU A 90 -10.52 -3.43 3.96
N GLU A 91 -10.36 -3.90 5.19
CA GLU A 91 -10.51 -5.32 5.57
C GLU A 91 -11.92 -5.83 5.28
N THR A 92 -12.94 -5.09 5.71
CA THR A 92 -14.34 -5.46 5.46
C THR A 92 -14.64 -5.48 3.96
N CYS A 93 -14.09 -4.51 3.21
CA CYS A 93 -14.23 -4.42 1.77
C CYS A 93 -13.62 -5.64 1.05
N THR A 94 -12.37 -6.00 1.39
CA THR A 94 -11.69 -7.13 0.77
C THR A 94 -12.40 -8.44 1.10
N GLU A 95 -12.83 -8.65 2.34
CA GLU A 95 -13.60 -9.82 2.76
C GLU A 95 -14.91 -10.00 1.96
N LYS A 96 -15.70 -8.92 1.83
CA LYS A 96 -16.98 -8.98 1.12
C LYS A 96 -16.80 -9.23 -0.38
N LEU A 97 -15.82 -8.59 -1.01
CA LEU A 97 -15.59 -8.71 -2.46
C LEU A 97 -14.81 -9.99 -2.84
N MET A 98 -14.13 -10.63 -1.88
CA MET A 98 -13.40 -11.88 -2.11
C MET A 98 -14.27 -13.07 -2.54
N VAL A 99 -15.56 -13.05 -2.21
CA VAL A 99 -16.52 -14.08 -2.62
C VAL A 99 -16.69 -14.10 -4.15
N ASP A 100 -16.49 -12.97 -4.80
CA ASP A 100 -16.77 -12.77 -6.21
C ASP A 100 -15.47 -12.70 -7.04
N LYS A 101 -15.16 -13.83 -7.71
CA LYS A 101 -13.92 -14.00 -8.47
C LYS A 101 -13.79 -13.06 -9.66
N ARG A 102 -14.87 -12.41 -10.12
CA ARG A 102 -14.78 -11.46 -11.25
C ARG A 102 -13.85 -10.29 -10.95
N TYR A 103 -13.69 -9.94 -9.67
CA TYR A 103 -12.83 -8.85 -9.23
C TYR A 103 -11.35 -9.22 -9.15
N PHE A 104 -10.98 -10.50 -9.28
CA PHE A 104 -9.57 -10.92 -9.17
C PHE A 104 -8.72 -10.34 -10.31
N ASN A 105 -9.35 -10.04 -11.44
CA ASN A 105 -8.73 -9.33 -12.57
C ASN A 105 -9.29 -7.91 -12.75
N ASP A 106 -9.72 -7.25 -11.65
CA ASP A 106 -10.10 -5.85 -11.63
C ASP A 106 -9.03 -5.01 -10.90
N VAL A 107 -8.52 -3.97 -11.58
CA VAL A 107 -7.49 -3.07 -11.03
C VAL A 107 -7.98 -2.32 -9.80
N ARG A 108 -9.29 -2.05 -9.67
CA ARG A 108 -9.89 -1.39 -8.50
C ARG A 108 -9.74 -2.26 -7.27
N PHE A 109 -9.99 -3.56 -7.41
CA PHE A 109 -9.85 -4.51 -6.31
C PHE A 109 -8.38 -4.66 -5.89
N LEU A 110 -7.47 -4.75 -6.87
CA LEU A 110 -6.04 -4.77 -6.58
C LEU A 110 -5.57 -3.51 -5.84
N ARG A 111 -6.07 -2.32 -6.21
CA ARG A 111 -5.76 -1.07 -5.50
C ARG A 111 -6.21 -1.11 -4.04
N ILE A 112 -7.39 -1.64 -3.77
CA ILE A 112 -7.92 -1.79 -2.41
C ILE A 112 -7.01 -2.71 -1.58
N TRP A 113 -6.57 -3.84 -2.15
CA TRP A 113 -5.60 -4.74 -1.51
C TRP A 113 -4.26 -4.08 -1.20
N ILE A 114 -3.71 -3.29 -2.12
CA ILE A 114 -2.46 -2.57 -1.89
C ILE A 114 -2.62 -1.50 -0.80
N GLN A 115 -3.72 -0.76 -0.82
CA GLN A 115 -4.03 0.21 0.26
C GLN A 115 -4.21 -0.47 1.62
N TYR A 116 -4.79 -1.67 1.64
CA TYR A 116 -4.89 -2.48 2.86
C TYR A 116 -3.51 -2.88 3.37
N ALA A 117 -2.63 -3.34 2.48
CA ALA A 117 -1.25 -3.67 2.79
C ALA A 117 -0.51 -2.45 3.39
N ASP A 118 -0.67 -1.26 2.79
CA ASP A 118 -0.07 -0.01 3.31
C ASP A 118 -0.57 0.37 4.71
N CYS A 119 -1.74 -0.12 5.13
CA CYS A 119 -2.27 0.11 6.47
C CYS A 119 -1.57 -0.73 7.54
N LEU A 120 -1.07 -1.91 7.18
CA LEU A 120 -0.50 -2.88 8.11
C LEU A 120 0.96 -2.55 8.49
N PRO A 121 1.42 -3.01 9.68
CA PRO A 121 2.83 -2.93 10.05
C PRO A 121 3.70 -3.91 9.22
N ASP A 122 3.15 -5.09 8.89
CA ASP A 122 3.77 -6.05 7.98
C ASP A 122 2.81 -6.42 6.84
N PRO A 123 3.07 -5.95 5.60
CA PRO A 123 2.25 -6.31 4.45
C PRO A 123 2.66 -7.63 3.77
N SER A 124 3.67 -8.34 4.25
CA SER A 124 4.19 -9.58 3.62
C SER A 124 3.10 -10.62 3.40
N ASP A 125 2.29 -10.87 4.43
CA ASP A 125 1.22 -11.88 4.37
C ASP A 125 0.14 -11.49 3.36
N VAL A 126 -0.13 -10.19 3.19
CA VAL A 126 -1.09 -9.71 2.19
C VAL A 126 -0.59 -9.99 0.78
N PHE A 127 0.68 -9.69 0.48
CA PHE A 127 1.26 -9.95 -0.84
C PHE A 127 1.32 -11.45 -1.16
N LEU A 128 1.64 -12.30 -0.18
CA LEU A 128 1.62 -13.76 -0.32
C LEU A 128 0.20 -14.27 -0.56
N PHE A 129 -0.77 -13.76 0.18
CA PHE A 129 -2.17 -14.13 0.07
C PHE A 129 -2.76 -13.80 -1.30
N ILE A 130 -2.61 -12.55 -1.76
CA ILE A 130 -3.16 -12.14 -3.07
C ILE A 130 -2.45 -12.86 -4.23
N ARG A 131 -1.16 -13.18 -4.09
CA ARG A 131 -0.43 -14.05 -5.04
C ARG A 131 -1.02 -15.44 -5.10
N GLY A 132 -1.23 -16.08 -3.94
CA GLY A 132 -1.81 -17.42 -3.85
C GLY A 132 -3.23 -17.51 -4.40
N LYS A 133 -4.01 -16.44 -4.29
CA LYS A 133 -5.34 -16.32 -4.89
C LYS A 133 -5.32 -15.93 -6.38
N GLY A 134 -4.17 -15.54 -6.92
CA GLY A 134 -4.03 -15.06 -8.29
C GLY A 134 -4.69 -13.70 -8.54
N ILE A 135 -4.87 -12.89 -7.50
CA ILE A 135 -5.46 -11.55 -7.59
C ILE A 135 -4.42 -10.60 -8.19
N GLY A 136 -4.78 -9.92 -9.27
CA GLY A 136 -3.98 -8.86 -9.86
C GLY A 136 -2.71 -9.30 -10.58
N LYS A 137 -2.52 -10.59 -10.82
CA LYS A 137 -1.34 -11.16 -11.52
C LYS A 137 -1.08 -10.57 -12.92
N ASN A 138 -2.12 -10.04 -13.56
CA ASN A 138 -2.01 -9.46 -14.89
C ASN A 138 -1.69 -7.95 -14.86
N PHE A 139 -1.57 -7.34 -13.68
CA PHE A 139 -1.36 -5.90 -13.55
C PHE A 139 0.04 -5.60 -13.05
N ALA A 140 0.75 -4.73 -13.76
CA ALA A 140 2.04 -4.18 -13.37
C ALA A 140 1.99 -3.58 -11.95
N LEU A 141 0.84 -3.02 -11.56
CA LEU A 141 0.59 -2.44 -10.23
C LEU A 141 0.92 -3.40 -9.08
N TYR A 142 0.59 -4.69 -9.21
CA TYR A 142 0.90 -5.69 -8.17
C TYR A 142 2.42 -5.81 -7.98
N TYR A 143 3.14 -6.01 -9.08
CA TYR A 143 4.59 -6.19 -9.08
C TYR A 143 5.33 -4.92 -8.65
N GLU A 144 4.88 -3.74 -9.08
CA GLU A 144 5.42 -2.45 -8.63
C GLU A 144 5.30 -2.30 -7.11
N ALA A 145 4.14 -2.61 -6.53
CA ALA A 145 3.92 -2.49 -5.09
C ALA A 145 4.73 -3.53 -4.31
N HIS A 146 4.73 -4.78 -4.76
CA HIS A 146 5.43 -5.87 -4.08
C HIS A 146 6.96 -5.73 -4.16
N ALA A 147 7.50 -5.26 -5.28
CA ALA A 147 8.92 -4.94 -5.40
C ALA A 147 9.32 -3.76 -4.51
N THR A 148 8.46 -2.72 -4.44
CA THR A 148 8.67 -1.57 -3.55
C THR A 148 8.74 -2.00 -2.08
N PHE A 149 7.87 -2.93 -1.67
CA PHE A 149 7.89 -3.51 -0.32
C PHE A 149 9.26 -4.13 0.02
N TYR A 150 9.81 -4.96 -0.87
CA TYR A 150 11.13 -5.56 -0.66
C TYR A 150 12.27 -4.53 -0.72
N GLU A 151 12.18 -3.53 -1.61
CA GLU A 151 13.16 -2.45 -1.71
C GLU A 151 13.23 -1.64 -0.40
N LEU A 152 12.09 -1.31 0.22
CA LEU A 152 12.03 -0.60 1.50
C LEU A 152 12.61 -1.40 2.66
N ARG A 153 12.51 -2.74 2.62
CA ARG A 153 13.16 -3.65 3.57
C ARG A 153 14.64 -3.91 3.28
N GLY A 154 15.18 -3.32 2.22
CA GLY A 154 16.56 -3.52 1.78
C GLY A 154 16.82 -4.89 1.13
N ASN A 155 15.79 -5.68 0.85
CA ASN A 155 15.92 -6.96 0.15
C ASN A 155 15.85 -6.75 -1.37
N TYR A 156 16.92 -6.18 -1.94
CA TYR A 156 16.96 -5.83 -3.35
C TYR A 156 16.92 -7.05 -4.29
N LYS A 157 17.42 -8.21 -3.82
CA LYS A 157 17.36 -9.45 -4.61
C LYS A 157 15.91 -9.90 -4.81
N ALA A 158 15.11 -9.90 -3.73
CA ALA A 158 13.69 -10.23 -3.82
C ALA A 158 12.92 -9.19 -4.67
N ALA A 159 13.23 -7.91 -4.52
CA ALA A 159 12.64 -6.86 -5.36
C ALA A 159 12.90 -7.09 -6.86
N ASP A 160 14.12 -7.45 -7.25
CA ASP A 160 14.47 -7.75 -8.64
C ASP A 160 13.70 -8.96 -9.18
N LEU A 161 13.60 -10.04 -8.38
CA LEU A 161 12.83 -11.23 -8.75
C LEU A 161 11.34 -10.92 -8.98
N VAL A 162 10.75 -10.04 -8.17
CA VAL A 162 9.35 -9.62 -8.36
C VAL A 162 9.16 -8.85 -9.66
N TYR A 163 10.09 -7.96 -10.03
CA TYR A 163 10.04 -7.28 -11.32
C TYR A 163 10.15 -8.27 -12.50
N GLN A 164 11.11 -9.19 -12.43
CA GLN A 164 11.30 -10.22 -13.46
C GLN A 164 10.07 -11.13 -13.59
N ASP A 165 9.45 -11.51 -12.47
CA ASP A 165 8.22 -12.31 -12.45
C ASP A 165 7.09 -11.59 -13.19
N GLY A 166 6.88 -10.29 -12.92
CA GLY A 166 5.85 -9.51 -13.60
C GLY A 166 6.10 -9.27 -15.09
N ILE A 167 7.37 -9.12 -15.49
CA ILE A 167 7.76 -9.02 -16.90
C ILE A 167 7.51 -10.35 -17.62
N THR A 168 7.86 -11.47 -16.99
CA THR A 168 7.62 -12.83 -17.53
C THR A 168 6.14 -13.09 -17.71
N HIS A 169 5.30 -12.64 -16.77
CA HIS A 169 3.85 -12.71 -16.85
C HIS A 169 3.22 -11.67 -17.79
N SER A 170 4.01 -10.81 -18.45
CA SER A 170 3.52 -9.75 -19.34
C SER A 170 2.46 -8.84 -18.69
N ALA A 171 2.68 -8.52 -17.41
CA ALA A 171 1.73 -7.76 -16.61
C ALA A 171 1.53 -6.33 -17.16
N GLN A 172 0.28 -5.90 -17.30
CA GLN A 172 -0.08 -4.66 -17.97
C GLN A 172 -0.16 -3.46 -17.00
N PRO A 173 0.33 -2.27 -17.39
CA PRO A 173 1.04 -1.97 -18.64
C PRO A 173 2.51 -2.44 -18.62
N LEU A 174 2.89 -3.33 -19.53
CA LEU A 174 4.21 -3.98 -19.51
C LEU A 174 5.36 -2.99 -19.66
N HIS A 175 5.24 -2.05 -20.60
CA HIS A 175 6.25 -1.01 -20.82
C HIS A 175 6.53 -0.20 -19.55
N ARG A 176 5.48 0.12 -18.78
CA ARG A 176 5.61 0.83 -17.50
C ARG A 176 6.36 -0.02 -16.49
N LEU A 177 6.07 -1.32 -16.40
CA LEU A 177 6.76 -2.22 -15.48
C LEU A 177 8.26 -2.34 -15.82
N GLN A 178 8.59 -2.49 -17.11
CA GLN A 178 9.97 -2.54 -17.59
C GLN A 178 10.72 -1.24 -17.27
N GLN A 179 10.08 -0.08 -17.49
CA GLN A 179 10.68 1.21 -17.16
C GLN A 179 10.94 1.31 -15.65
N LYS A 180 9.99 0.89 -14.80
CA LYS A 180 10.17 0.84 -13.34
C LYS A 180 11.33 -0.07 -12.95
N HIS A 181 11.42 -1.27 -13.53
CA HIS A 181 12.51 -2.20 -13.29
C HIS A 181 13.87 -1.60 -13.68
N MET A 182 13.96 -0.94 -14.83
CA MET A 182 15.18 -0.25 -15.27
C MET A 182 15.59 0.86 -14.29
N THR A 183 14.64 1.68 -13.82
CA THR A 183 14.96 2.71 -12.81
C THR A 183 15.44 2.11 -11.49
N PHE A 184 14.89 0.95 -11.10
CA PHE A 184 15.34 0.21 -9.93
C PHE A 184 16.77 -0.30 -10.11
N GLN A 185 17.09 -0.91 -11.25
CA GLN A 185 18.43 -1.40 -11.55
C GLN A 185 19.47 -0.27 -11.56
N GLN A 186 19.11 0.91 -12.08
CA GLN A 186 19.97 2.10 -12.01
C GLN A 186 20.25 2.52 -10.57
N ARG A 187 19.23 2.54 -9.69
CA ARG A 187 19.42 2.81 -8.25
C ARG A 187 20.34 1.78 -7.60
N MET A 188 20.23 0.51 -7.98
CA MET A 188 21.08 -0.57 -7.45
C MET A 188 22.54 -0.42 -7.90
N ALA A 189 22.78 -0.12 -9.18
CA ALA A 189 24.12 0.12 -9.71
C ALA A 189 24.81 1.31 -9.01
N GLN A 190 24.09 2.42 -8.81
CA GLN A 190 24.60 3.58 -8.06
C GLN A 190 24.92 3.22 -6.61
N ARG A 191 24.11 2.37 -5.97
CA ARG A 191 24.36 1.87 -4.61
C ARG A 191 25.65 1.06 -4.52
N VAL A 192 25.89 0.16 -5.48
CA VAL A 192 27.13 -0.63 -5.56
C VAL A 192 28.32 0.29 -5.76
N GLN A 193 28.21 1.27 -6.67
CA GLN A 193 29.27 2.23 -6.94
C GLN A 193 29.65 3.06 -5.70
N ARG A 194 28.67 3.52 -4.92
CA ARG A 194 28.95 4.24 -3.67
C ARG A 194 29.68 3.36 -2.65
N LYS A 195 29.24 2.11 -2.45
CA LYS A 195 29.92 1.18 -1.55
C LYS A 195 31.37 0.93 -1.95
N LEU A 196 31.65 0.75 -3.25
CA LEU A 196 33.00 0.56 -3.74
C LEU A 196 33.90 1.80 -3.52
N GLN A 197 33.34 3.01 -3.59
CA GLN A 197 34.08 4.25 -3.30
C GLN A 197 34.37 4.41 -1.80
N GLU A 198 33.40 4.04 -0.94
CA GLU A 198 33.56 4.04 0.52
C GLU A 198 34.59 3.00 0.98
N ASP A 199 34.55 1.78 0.43
CA ASP A 199 35.49 0.71 0.73
C ASP A 199 36.90 0.96 0.12
N GLY A 200 36.95 1.63 -1.04
CA GLY A 200 38.19 2.00 -1.72
C GLY A 200 38.95 3.17 -1.08
N GLY A 201 38.27 4.00 -0.28
CA GLY A 201 38.87 5.13 0.45
C GLY A 201 39.79 4.75 1.61
N TYR A 202 39.77 3.49 2.05
CA TYR A 202 40.61 2.97 3.15
C TYR A 202 41.81 2.13 2.71
N LEU A 203 42.02 1.94 1.39
CA LEU A 203 43.10 1.09 0.85
C LEU A 203 44.22 1.88 0.16
N GLY A 204 44.48 3.10 0.61
CA GLY A 204 45.69 3.87 0.27
C GLY A 204 46.95 3.45 1.05
N SER A 205 46.90 2.42 1.90
CA SER A 205 48.08 1.87 2.60
C SER A 205 47.82 0.48 3.20
N ARG A 206 48.05 -0.59 2.42
CA ARG A 206 48.76 -1.81 2.89
C ARG A 206 48.87 -2.84 1.78
N SER A 207 50.11 -3.27 1.58
CA SER A 207 50.55 -4.26 0.61
C SER A 207 50.51 -5.68 1.20
N ARG A 208 50.28 -6.67 0.31
CA ARG A 208 50.68 -8.09 0.33
C ARG A 208 49.87 -9.13 1.13
N ALA A 209 49.17 -9.96 0.34
CA ALA A 209 49.50 -11.38 0.03
C ALA A 209 48.61 -12.50 0.59
N ASN A 210 48.46 -13.51 -0.29
CA ASN A 210 48.03 -14.92 -0.16
C ASN A 210 46.54 -15.29 -0.08
N GLY A 211 46.04 -15.87 -1.19
CA GLY A 211 46.07 -17.33 -1.39
C GLY A 211 44.81 -18.15 -1.09
N SER A 212 44.27 -18.75 -2.16
CA SER A 212 43.57 -20.06 -2.24
C SER A 212 42.02 -20.12 -2.31
N SER A 213 41.57 -20.41 -3.55
CA SER A 213 40.65 -21.48 -4.01
C SER A 213 39.40 -21.86 -3.19
N ILE A 214 38.23 -21.85 -3.85
CA ILE A 214 37.34 -23.01 -4.14
C ILE A 214 35.97 -22.49 -4.65
N VAL A 215 35.56 -22.95 -5.83
CA VAL A 215 34.18 -22.99 -6.39
C VAL A 215 33.74 -24.49 -6.36
N PRO A 216 32.48 -24.94 -6.59
CA PRO A 216 31.38 -24.28 -7.34
C PRO A 216 29.91 -24.68 -6.96
N SER A 217 28.95 -24.19 -7.76
CA SER A 217 27.70 -24.87 -8.22
C SER A 217 26.54 -25.12 -7.24
N ALA A 218 25.27 -25.21 -7.63
CA ALA A 218 24.53 -24.94 -8.87
C ALA A 218 23.01 -25.09 -8.58
N ASN A 219 22.20 -24.48 -9.45
CA ASN A 219 20.87 -24.89 -9.95
C ASN A 219 19.68 -25.06 -8.98
N ASN A 220 18.56 -24.34 -9.18
CA ASN A 220 17.52 -24.38 -10.24
C ASN A 220 16.36 -25.33 -9.86
N GLY A 221 15.11 -24.83 -9.82
CA GLY A 221 13.92 -25.70 -9.76
C GLY A 221 12.65 -25.11 -9.13
N LEU A 222 11.76 -24.58 -9.98
CA LEU A 222 10.28 -24.56 -9.84
C LEU A 222 9.74 -26.03 -9.83
N PRO A 223 8.41 -26.38 -9.75
CA PRO A 223 7.15 -25.67 -9.41
C PRO A 223 6.08 -26.54 -8.63
N THR A 224 4.83 -26.03 -8.53
CA THR A 224 3.50 -26.70 -8.35
C THR A 224 3.16 -27.33 -6.98
N GLY A 225 1.93 -27.32 -6.44
CA GLY A 225 0.61 -26.80 -6.83
C GLY A 225 -0.43 -27.15 -5.73
N SER A 226 -1.56 -26.42 -5.71
CA SER A 226 -2.95 -26.81 -5.31
C SER A 226 -3.20 -27.46 -3.91
N THR A 227 -4.24 -27.23 -3.10
CA THR A 227 -5.66 -26.80 -3.23
C THR A 227 -6.22 -26.44 -1.82
N ASP A 228 -7.21 -25.53 -1.78
CA ASP A 228 -8.45 -25.46 -0.94
C ASP A 228 -8.37 -25.63 0.61
N SER A 229 -9.11 -24.94 1.48
CA SER A 229 -10.32 -24.10 1.40
C SER A 229 -10.53 -23.28 2.70
N ASN A 230 -10.98 -22.03 2.50
CA ASN A 230 -11.85 -21.15 3.30
C ASN A 230 -11.84 -21.16 4.86
N VAL A 231 -11.20 -20.13 5.44
CA VAL A 231 -11.33 -19.61 6.83
C VAL A 231 -11.14 -18.08 6.76
N SER A 232 -11.67 -17.27 7.68
CA SER A 232 -11.66 -15.78 7.61
C SER A 232 -10.28 -15.16 7.32
N ILE A 233 -10.23 -14.03 6.59
CA ILE A 233 -8.99 -13.43 6.04
C ILE A 233 -7.97 -13.06 7.13
N SER A 234 -8.43 -12.54 8.27
CA SER A 234 -7.56 -12.22 9.41
C SER A 234 -6.88 -13.47 10.01
N ALA A 235 -7.56 -14.63 9.98
CA ALA A 235 -6.99 -15.92 10.38
C ALA A 235 -6.12 -16.55 9.28
N GLN A 236 -6.40 -16.28 7.99
CA GLN A 236 -5.58 -16.74 6.87
C GLN A 236 -4.23 -16.02 6.77
N LEU A 237 -4.19 -14.73 7.10
CA LEU A 237 -2.94 -13.97 7.22
C LEU A 237 -2.08 -14.50 8.38
N ALA A 238 -2.71 -14.77 9.54
CA ALA A 238 -2.02 -15.37 10.68
C ALA A 238 -1.52 -16.81 10.42
N ALA A 239 -2.29 -17.62 9.67
CA ALA A 239 -1.88 -18.96 9.27
C ALA A 239 -0.72 -18.95 8.24
N ALA A 240 -0.67 -17.93 7.37
CA ALA A 240 0.49 -17.71 6.49
C ALA A 240 1.76 -17.37 7.28
N ALA A 241 1.63 -16.59 8.36
CA ALA A 241 2.73 -16.25 9.26
C ALA A 241 3.19 -17.44 10.13
N SER A 242 2.28 -18.29 10.65
CA SER A 242 2.64 -19.47 11.45
C SER A 242 3.25 -20.58 10.59
N ALA A 243 2.78 -20.78 9.36
CA ALA A 243 3.35 -21.75 8.42
C ALA A 243 4.77 -21.37 7.94
N ALA A 244 5.12 -20.08 7.95
CA ALA A 244 6.47 -19.60 7.66
C ALA A 244 7.46 -19.79 8.84
N ALA A 245 6.97 -19.92 10.07
CA ALA A 245 7.79 -20.10 11.27
C ALA A 245 8.00 -21.59 11.64
N ASP A 246 7.04 -22.47 11.37
CA ASP A 246 7.11 -23.89 11.80
C ASP A 246 7.89 -24.81 10.85
N ALA A 247 8.27 -24.36 9.65
CA ALA A 247 9.17 -25.12 8.77
C ALA A 247 10.66 -24.96 9.12
N ASP A 248 11.03 -23.95 9.93
CA ASP A 248 12.42 -23.67 10.33
C ASP A 248 12.84 -24.38 11.62
N ALA A 249 11.89 -24.95 12.37
CA ALA A 249 12.16 -25.63 13.64
C ALA A 249 12.33 -27.16 13.53
N ASN A 250 11.87 -27.82 12.45
CA ASN A 250 11.85 -29.29 12.36
C ASN A 250 13.01 -29.90 11.54
N ALA A 251 13.98 -29.11 11.08
CA ALA A 251 15.16 -29.58 10.32
C ALA A 251 16.47 -29.58 11.15
N SER A 252 16.42 -29.27 12.45
CA SER A 252 17.63 -29.24 13.31
C SER A 252 17.69 -30.33 14.39
N GLY A 253 16.85 -31.38 14.32
CA GLY A 253 16.86 -32.40 15.37
C GLY A 253 16.28 -33.74 14.94
N ARG A 254 17.09 -34.57 14.27
CA ARG A 254 17.06 -36.05 14.36
C ARG A 254 18.31 -36.64 13.70
N ARG A 255 19.31 -36.93 14.53
CA ARG A 255 20.12 -38.15 14.37
C ARG A 255 19.27 -39.34 14.82
#